data_AF-A0A2N1W4Y0-F1
#
_entry.id   AF-A0A2N1W4Y0-F1
#
_cell.length_a   1.000
_cell.length_b   1.000
_cell.length_c   1.000
_cell.angle_alpha   90.00
_cell.angle_beta   90.00
_cell.angle_gamma   90.00
#
_symmetry.space_group_name_H-M   'P 1'
#
loop_
_entity.id
_entity.type
_entity.pdbx_description
1 polymer ?
#
loop_
_entity_poly.entity_id
_entity_poly.type
_entity_poly.pdbx_seq_one_letter_code
_entity_poly.pdbx_strand_id
1 'polypeptide(L)'
;MTEGEILNTLIDLQKADNDILAVEKEIRLIDTEIEGKKQRIEEHKAVYNEKKARLDEFKKKKAEFDLDIKTIEADIKKKEGQGESIKTNASFKALQDEIARGRDEIRKIEDRILGIDEEEEEVKIWLKEQEVLFKKEEEIINAEIKVIQSEKEAKEAGITGLNSAREAKAAMVDKLWLERYEKIRKAKSGVAVASVTRDARGDGSCDGCRMAIRAQMVSKLKKKLAIEYCSNCARILYVSE
;
A
#
# COMPACT_ATOMS: atom_id res chain seq x y z
N MET A 1 39.23 31.64 -8.21
CA MET A 1 39.31 30.18 -8.03
C MET A 1 39.73 29.56 -9.36
N THR A 2 40.64 28.59 -9.34
CA THR A 2 40.96 27.76 -10.50
C THR A 2 39.80 26.80 -10.79
N GLU A 3 39.69 26.25 -12.01
CA GLU A 3 38.64 25.28 -12.34
C GLU A 3 38.71 24.02 -11.45
N GLY A 4 39.91 23.61 -11.01
CA GLY A 4 40.09 22.52 -10.05
C GLY A 4 39.54 22.83 -8.66
N GLU A 5 39.70 24.06 -8.16
CA GLU A 5 39.10 24.51 -6.89
C GLU A 5 37.57 24.53 -6.97
N ILE A 6 37.03 25.01 -8.10
CA ILE A 6 35.58 25.01 -8.36
C ILE A 6 35.04 23.57 -8.43
N LEU A 7 35.76 22.65 -9.08
CA LEU A 7 35.36 21.25 -9.12
C LEU A 7 35.29 20.64 -7.71
N ASN A 8 36.24 20.96 -6.83
CA ASN A 8 36.22 20.46 -5.45
C ASN A 8 35.02 21.01 -4.65
N THR A 9 34.68 22.29 -4.78
CA THR A 9 33.50 22.85 -4.09
C THR A 9 32.19 22.23 -4.60
N LEU A 10 32.10 21.93 -5.90
CA LEU A 10 30.96 21.21 -6.49
C LEU A 10 30.88 19.74 -6.02
N ILE A 11 32.02 19.06 -5.87
CA ILE A 11 32.06 17.70 -5.30
C ILE A 11 31.57 17.73 -3.85
N ASP A 12 32.01 18.69 -3.04
CA ASP A 12 31.61 18.76 -1.63
C ASP A 12 30.14 19.15 -1.44
N LEU A 13 29.60 19.96 -2.35
CA LEU A 13 28.16 20.22 -2.44
C LEU A 13 27.39 18.95 -2.83
N GLN A 14 27.88 18.18 -3.81
CA GLN A 14 27.27 16.90 -4.19
C GLN A 14 27.28 15.88 -3.05
N LYS A 15 28.33 15.82 -2.23
CA LYS A 15 28.35 14.94 -1.06
C LYS A 15 27.22 15.29 -0.10
N ALA A 16 27.04 16.58 0.22
CA ALA A 16 25.93 17.03 1.07
C ALA A 16 24.56 16.68 0.46
N ASP A 17 24.42 16.83 -0.86
CA ASP A 17 23.22 16.42 -1.57
C ASP A 17 22.97 14.91 -1.49
N ASN A 18 24.01 14.10 -1.61
CA ASN A 18 23.89 12.64 -1.48
C ASN A 18 23.47 12.23 -0.06
N ASP A 19 24.00 12.90 0.97
CA ASP A 19 23.63 12.67 2.37
C ASP A 19 22.13 12.97 2.58
N ILE A 20 21.65 14.11 2.06
CA ILE A 20 20.22 14.48 2.11
C ILE A 20 19.38 13.44 1.38
N LEU A 21 19.74 13.07 0.14
CA LEU A 21 19.00 12.09 -0.66
C LEU A 21 18.93 10.71 0.01
N ALA A 22 19.99 10.30 0.71
CA ALA A 22 20.02 9.05 1.45
C ALA A 22 19.00 9.06 2.59
N VAL A 23 18.99 10.11 3.41
CA VAL A 23 18.02 10.24 4.51
C VAL A 23 16.59 10.40 3.99
N GLU A 24 16.36 11.18 2.93
CA GLU A 24 15.04 11.28 2.29
C GLU A 24 14.56 9.93 1.76
N LYS A 25 15.46 9.10 1.23
CA LYS A 25 15.11 7.75 0.78
C LYS A 25 14.72 6.86 1.96
N GLU A 26 15.46 6.93 3.07
CA GLU A 26 15.11 6.20 4.28
C GLU A 26 13.75 6.63 4.85
N ILE A 27 13.46 7.93 4.87
CA ILE A 27 12.14 8.44 5.29
C ILE A 27 11.03 7.90 4.39
N ARG A 28 11.22 7.91 3.06
CA ARG A 28 10.24 7.33 2.12
C ARG A 28 10.01 5.83 2.34
N LEU A 29 11.05 5.08 2.70
CA LEU A 29 10.92 3.66 3.04
C LEU A 29 10.12 3.48 4.33
N ILE A 30 10.41 4.30 5.35
CA ILE A 30 9.65 4.33 6.61
C ILE A 30 8.17 4.66 6.35
N ASP A 31 7.87 5.66 5.52
CA ASP A 31 6.49 6.01 5.17
C ASP A 31 5.75 4.85 4.51
N THR A 32 6.43 4.15 3.60
CA THR A 32 5.88 2.96 2.93
C THR A 32 5.61 1.84 3.94
N GLU A 33 6.51 1.65 4.92
CA GLU A 33 6.32 0.65 5.97
C GLU A 33 5.14 0.99 6.89
N ILE A 34 5.03 2.26 7.33
CA ILE A 34 3.91 2.74 8.14
C ILE A 34 2.59 2.54 7.39
N GLU A 35 2.54 2.90 6.11
CA GLU A 35 1.33 2.75 5.30
C GLU A 35 0.96 1.28 5.13
N GLY A 36 1.92 0.40 4.86
CA GLY A 36 1.67 -1.04 4.77
C GLY A 36 1.12 -1.63 6.09
N LYS A 37 1.61 -1.15 7.24
CA LYS A 37 1.09 -1.55 8.56
C LYS A 37 -0.34 -1.05 8.79
N LYS A 38 -0.65 0.20 8.42
CA LYS A 38 -2.02 0.75 8.49
C LYS A 38 -2.97 0.01 7.56
N GLN A 39 -2.54 -0.30 6.35
CA GLN A 39 -3.34 -1.05 5.39
C GLN A 39 -3.75 -2.42 5.92
N ARG A 40 -2.83 -3.15 6.59
CA ARG A 40 -3.16 -4.42 7.25
C ARG A 40 -4.28 -4.28 8.28
N ILE A 41 -4.25 -3.22 9.11
CA ILE A 41 -5.31 -2.93 10.08
C ILE A 41 -6.66 -2.73 9.36
N GLU A 42 -6.67 -1.94 8.29
CA GLU A 42 -7.89 -1.63 7.54
C GLU A 42 -8.45 -2.84 6.79
N GLU A 43 -7.59 -3.70 6.23
CA GLU A 43 -7.99 -4.96 5.58
C GLU A 43 -8.71 -5.89 6.57
N HIS A 44 -8.17 -6.05 7.78
CA HIS A 44 -8.83 -6.83 8.83
C HIS A 44 -10.16 -6.22 9.26
N LYS A 45 -10.24 -4.89 9.41
CA LYS A 45 -11.50 -4.19 9.72
C LYS A 45 -12.54 -4.39 8.62
N ALA A 46 -12.12 -4.36 7.36
CA ALA A 46 -13.01 -4.57 6.22
C ALA A 46 -13.64 -5.97 6.27
N VAL A 47 -12.83 -7.02 6.46
CA VAL A 47 -13.32 -8.41 6.57
C VAL A 47 -14.23 -8.57 7.79
N TYR A 48 -13.87 -7.99 8.94
CA TYR A 48 -14.71 -8.01 10.14
C TYR A 48 -16.08 -7.37 9.88
N ASN A 49 -16.09 -6.19 9.26
CA ASN A 49 -17.32 -5.45 8.96
C ASN A 49 -18.18 -6.16 7.91
N GLU A 50 -17.58 -6.81 6.92
CA GLU A 50 -18.29 -7.64 5.94
C GLU A 50 -19.03 -8.80 6.63
N LYS A 51 -18.32 -9.55 7.49
CA LYS A 51 -18.92 -10.65 8.26
C LYS A 51 -20.01 -10.17 9.21
N LYS A 52 -19.81 -9.00 9.83
CA LYS A 52 -20.84 -8.36 10.67
C LYS A 52 -22.07 -7.97 9.87
N ALA A 53 -21.91 -7.41 8.66
CA ALA A 53 -23.03 -7.08 7.78
C ALA A 53 -23.82 -8.33 7.34
N ARG A 54 -23.14 -9.46 7.13
CA ARG A 54 -23.79 -10.75 6.82
C ARG A 54 -24.76 -11.21 7.91
N LEU A 55 -24.51 -10.89 9.19
CA LEU A 55 -25.48 -11.17 10.27
C LEU A 55 -26.79 -10.40 10.08
N ASP A 56 -26.73 -9.16 9.59
CA ASP A 56 -27.95 -8.38 9.33
C ASP A 56 -28.66 -8.87 8.06
N GLU A 57 -27.94 -9.42 7.08
CA GLU A 57 -28.54 -10.12 5.94
C GLU A 57 -29.27 -11.41 6.37
N PHE A 58 -28.68 -12.18 7.28
CA PHE A 58 -29.32 -13.38 7.83
C PHE A 58 -30.64 -13.05 8.52
N LYS A 59 -30.69 -11.98 9.33
CA LYS A 59 -31.94 -11.51 9.95
C LYS A 59 -33.01 -11.16 8.92
N LYS A 60 -32.64 -10.47 7.83
CA LYS A 60 -33.58 -10.11 6.76
C LYS A 60 -34.12 -11.35 6.05
N LYS A 61 -33.25 -12.29 5.67
CA LYS A 61 -33.64 -13.54 5.01
C LYS A 61 -34.56 -14.39 5.87
N LYS A 62 -34.28 -14.52 7.17
CA LYS A 62 -35.16 -15.24 8.09
C LYS A 62 -36.53 -14.58 8.20
N ALA A 63 -36.59 -13.24 8.27
CA ALA A 63 -37.86 -12.52 8.28
C ALA A 63 -38.66 -12.70 6.99
N GLU A 64 -37.99 -12.76 5.82
CA GLU A 64 -38.63 -13.07 4.54
C GLU A 64 -39.20 -14.50 4.54
N PHE A 65 -38.41 -15.49 4.96
CA PHE A 65 -38.86 -16.87 5.07
C PHE A 65 -40.02 -17.06 6.06
N ASP A 66 -40.00 -16.35 7.19
CA ASP A 66 -41.12 -16.36 8.15
C ASP A 66 -42.42 -15.81 7.54
N LEU A 67 -42.34 -14.82 6.65
CA LEU A 67 -43.49 -14.29 5.93
C LEU A 67 -44.01 -15.28 4.87
N ASP A 68 -43.10 -15.95 4.16
CA ASP A 68 -43.45 -16.99 3.20
C ASP A 68 -44.16 -18.17 3.88
N ILE A 69 -43.62 -18.65 5.01
CA ILE A 69 -44.25 -19.71 5.82
C ILE A 69 -45.67 -19.29 6.21
N LYS A 70 -45.85 -18.10 6.81
CA LYS A 70 -47.18 -17.59 7.21
C LYS A 70 -48.17 -17.51 6.05
N THR A 71 -47.68 -17.16 4.86
CA THR A 71 -48.50 -17.09 3.65
C THR A 71 -48.96 -18.48 3.21
N ILE A 72 -48.05 -19.46 3.21
CA ILE A 72 -48.37 -20.85 2.86
C ILE A 72 -49.30 -21.48 3.91
N GLU A 73 -49.07 -21.24 5.19
CA GLU A 73 -49.93 -21.70 6.28
C GLU A 73 -51.35 -21.16 6.16
N ALA A 74 -51.51 -19.87 5.81
CA ALA A 74 -52.83 -19.27 5.60
C ALA A 74 -53.57 -19.91 4.40
N ASP A 75 -52.86 -20.22 3.32
CA ASP A 75 -53.43 -20.91 2.15
C ASP A 75 -53.80 -22.37 2.47
N ILE A 76 -52.95 -23.10 3.20
CA ILE A 76 -53.26 -24.44 3.71
C ILE A 76 -54.54 -24.40 4.55
N LYS A 77 -54.64 -23.49 5.51
CA LYS A 77 -55.82 -23.37 6.38
C LYS A 77 -57.10 -23.07 5.59
N LYS A 78 -57.01 -22.24 4.55
CA LYS A 78 -58.12 -21.95 3.64
C LYS A 78 -58.55 -23.20 2.87
N LYS A 79 -57.59 -23.98 2.35
CA LYS A 79 -57.85 -25.24 1.64
C LYS A 79 -58.43 -26.30 2.56
N GLU A 80 -57.94 -26.44 3.78
CA GLU A 80 -58.50 -27.34 4.80
C GLU A 80 -59.98 -27.05 5.05
N GLY A 81 -60.36 -25.78 5.22
CA GLY A 81 -61.76 -25.38 5.37
C GLY A 81 -62.63 -25.66 4.13
N GLN A 82 -62.08 -25.58 2.91
CA GLN A 82 -62.81 -25.95 1.69
C GLN A 82 -63.09 -27.46 1.61
N GLY A 83 -62.20 -28.29 2.15
CA GLY A 83 -62.31 -29.75 2.13
C GLY A 83 -63.59 -30.28 2.76
N GLU A 84 -64.13 -29.59 3.77
CA GLU A 84 -65.39 -29.94 4.45
C GLU A 84 -66.62 -29.86 3.53
N SER A 85 -66.54 -29.09 2.44
CA SER A 85 -67.65 -28.83 1.51
C SER A 85 -67.61 -29.64 0.21
N ILE A 86 -66.54 -30.42 -0.01
CA ILE A 86 -66.30 -31.15 -1.26
C ILE A 86 -67.04 -32.49 -1.27
N LYS A 87 -67.85 -32.72 -2.31
CA LYS A 87 -68.70 -33.92 -2.45
C LYS A 87 -68.12 -35.01 -3.35
N THR A 88 -67.06 -34.74 -4.11
CA THR A 88 -66.47 -35.73 -5.03
C THR A 88 -65.08 -36.18 -4.56
N ASN A 89 -64.84 -37.49 -4.61
CA ASN A 89 -63.58 -38.09 -4.16
C ASN A 89 -62.36 -37.58 -4.95
N ALA A 90 -62.52 -37.30 -6.24
CA ALA A 90 -61.44 -36.81 -7.08
C ALA A 90 -60.98 -35.40 -6.68
N SER A 91 -61.91 -34.47 -6.45
CA SER A 91 -61.59 -33.11 -5.99
C SER A 91 -61.06 -33.09 -4.55
N PHE A 92 -61.54 -33.99 -3.69
CA PHE A 92 -61.01 -34.11 -2.33
C PHE A 92 -59.55 -34.59 -2.34
N LYS A 93 -59.22 -35.57 -3.18
CA LYS A 93 -57.83 -36.05 -3.33
C LYS A 93 -56.91 -34.96 -3.87
N ALA A 94 -57.32 -34.21 -4.90
CA ALA A 94 -56.53 -33.11 -5.44
C ALA A 94 -56.23 -32.03 -4.38
N LEU A 95 -57.21 -31.69 -3.55
CA LEU A 95 -57.04 -30.75 -2.44
C LEU A 95 -56.05 -31.26 -1.39
N GLN A 96 -56.12 -32.55 -1.03
CA GLN A 96 -55.16 -33.16 -0.10
C GLN A 96 -53.73 -33.13 -0.66
N ASP A 97 -53.56 -33.38 -1.96
CA ASP A 97 -52.25 -33.29 -2.62
C ASP A 97 -51.71 -31.85 -2.61
N GLU A 98 -52.57 -30.84 -2.76
CA GLU A 98 -52.17 -29.42 -2.64
C GLU A 98 -51.75 -29.05 -1.22
N ILE A 99 -52.48 -29.50 -0.19
CA ILE A 99 -52.11 -29.29 1.21
C ILE A 99 -50.78 -29.97 1.51
N ALA A 100 -50.58 -31.21 1.03
CA ALA A 100 -49.32 -31.93 1.20
C ALA A 100 -48.14 -31.20 0.55
N ARG A 101 -48.33 -30.64 -0.66
CA ARG A 101 -47.31 -29.79 -1.31
C ARG A 101 -46.99 -28.53 -0.52
N GLY A 102 -48.00 -27.85 0.03
CA GLY A 102 -47.79 -26.66 0.87
C GLY A 102 -46.98 -26.99 2.13
N ARG A 103 -47.34 -28.08 2.83
CA ARG A 103 -46.60 -28.54 4.02
C ARG A 103 -45.17 -28.95 3.67
N ASP A 104 -44.96 -29.54 2.51
CA ASP A 104 -43.61 -29.89 2.03
C ASP A 104 -42.76 -28.64 1.74
N GLU A 105 -43.37 -27.60 1.17
CA GLU A 105 -42.68 -26.33 0.93
C GLU A 105 -42.31 -25.62 2.23
N ILE A 106 -43.20 -25.61 3.24
CA ILE A 106 -42.87 -25.08 4.58
C ILE A 106 -41.65 -25.80 5.14
N ARG A 107 -41.61 -27.14 5.12
CA ARG A 107 -40.47 -27.91 5.62
C ARG A 107 -39.16 -27.54 4.92
N LYS A 108 -39.17 -27.34 3.60
CA LYS A 108 -37.98 -26.89 2.86
C LYS A 108 -37.53 -25.50 3.26
N ILE A 109 -38.46 -24.60 3.59
CA ILE A 109 -38.12 -23.25 4.07
C ILE A 109 -37.56 -23.35 5.49
N GLU A 110 -38.13 -24.18 6.37
CA GLU A 110 -37.60 -24.45 7.71
C GLU A 110 -36.17 -25.02 7.65
N ASP A 111 -35.90 -25.98 6.76
CA ASP A 111 -34.54 -26.51 6.54
C ASP A 111 -33.56 -25.42 6.10
N ARG A 112 -34.01 -24.46 5.27
CA ARG A 112 -33.18 -23.30 4.88
C ARG A 112 -32.93 -22.36 6.05
N ILE A 113 -33.93 -22.11 6.91
CA ILE A 113 -33.77 -21.29 8.11
C ILE A 113 -32.72 -21.94 9.03
N LEU A 114 -32.81 -23.26 9.26
CA LEU A 114 -31.82 -24.01 10.05
C LEU A 114 -30.41 -23.86 9.49
N GLY A 115 -30.23 -23.97 8.16
CA GLY A 115 -28.93 -23.70 7.54
C GLY A 115 -28.41 -22.28 7.79
N ILE A 116 -29.29 -21.27 7.80
CA ILE A 116 -28.90 -19.90 8.16
C ILE A 116 -28.58 -19.79 9.66
N ASP A 117 -29.29 -20.48 10.55
CA ASP A 117 -28.96 -20.52 11.99
C ASP A 117 -27.56 -21.09 12.24
N GLU A 118 -27.20 -22.18 11.56
CA GLU A 118 -25.86 -22.78 11.64
C GLU A 118 -24.78 -21.80 11.15
N GLU A 119 -24.94 -21.23 9.95
CA GLU A 119 -23.99 -20.23 9.42
C GLU A 119 -23.91 -18.97 10.30
N GLU A 120 -25.03 -18.53 10.89
CA GLU A 120 -25.06 -17.37 11.77
C GLU A 120 -24.24 -17.60 13.03
N GLU A 121 -24.34 -18.79 13.64
CA GLU A 121 -23.56 -19.15 14.82
C GLU A 121 -22.06 -19.24 14.50
N GLU A 122 -21.68 -19.85 13.38
CA GLU A 122 -20.29 -19.87 12.91
C GLU A 122 -19.72 -18.45 12.76
N VAL A 123 -20.48 -17.55 12.12
CA VAL A 123 -20.07 -16.15 11.94
C VAL A 123 -19.98 -15.43 13.29
N LYS A 124 -20.90 -15.65 14.23
CA LYS A 124 -20.84 -15.06 15.58
C LYS A 124 -19.62 -15.52 16.37
N ILE A 125 -19.29 -16.81 16.33
CA ILE A 125 -18.11 -17.37 16.98
C ILE A 125 -16.86 -16.72 16.37
N TRP A 126 -16.76 -16.72 15.05
CA TRP A 126 -15.64 -16.11 14.33
C TRP A 126 -15.47 -14.63 14.69
N LEU A 127 -16.56 -13.85 14.72
CA LEU A 127 -16.49 -12.42 15.08
C LEU A 127 -15.97 -12.19 16.51
N LYS A 128 -16.40 -13.01 17.48
CA LYS A 128 -15.91 -12.91 18.87
C LYS A 128 -14.42 -13.23 18.97
N GLU A 129 -13.97 -14.29 18.29
CA GLU A 129 -12.56 -14.68 18.27
C GLU A 129 -11.71 -13.60 17.60
N GLN A 130 -12.15 -13.09 16.46
CA GLN A 130 -11.45 -12.05 15.73
C GLN A 130 -11.42 -10.73 16.49
N GLU A 131 -12.46 -10.35 17.22
CA GLU A 131 -12.44 -9.13 18.03
C GLU A 131 -11.30 -9.14 19.06
N VAL A 132 -11.06 -10.29 19.72
CA VAL A 132 -9.98 -10.44 20.69
C VAL A 132 -8.61 -10.49 20.02
N LEU A 133 -8.48 -11.25 18.94
CA LEU A 133 -7.21 -11.41 18.22
C LEU A 133 -6.78 -10.10 17.55
N PHE A 134 -7.71 -9.48 16.81
CA PHE A 134 -7.46 -8.25 16.08
C PHE A 134 -7.15 -7.09 17.01
N LYS A 135 -7.85 -6.96 18.15
CA LYS A 135 -7.54 -5.90 19.11
C LYS A 135 -6.10 -5.98 19.62
N LYS A 136 -5.61 -7.19 19.92
CA LYS A 136 -4.21 -7.40 20.33
C LYS A 136 -3.24 -7.10 19.20
N GLU A 137 -3.54 -7.55 17.98
CA GLU A 137 -2.70 -7.27 16.81
C GLU A 137 -2.66 -5.77 16.48
N GLU A 138 -3.80 -5.08 16.53
CA GLU A 138 -3.92 -3.63 16.32
C GLU A 138 -3.12 -2.85 17.38
N GLU A 139 -3.15 -3.27 18.65
CA GLU A 139 -2.33 -2.67 19.72
C GLU A 139 -0.83 -2.82 19.42
N ILE A 140 -0.38 -4.01 19.00
CA ILE A 140 1.02 -4.29 18.63
C ILE A 140 1.44 -3.46 17.42
N ILE A 141 0.66 -3.49 16.33
CA ILE A 141 0.98 -2.73 15.11
C ILE A 141 1.02 -1.23 15.40
N ASN A 142 0.09 -0.70 16.20
CA ASN A 142 0.10 0.71 16.57
C ASN A 142 1.31 1.08 17.44
N ALA A 143 1.77 0.18 18.32
CA ALA A 143 3.00 0.39 19.07
C ALA A 143 4.23 0.42 18.14
N GLU A 144 4.32 -0.50 17.18
CA GLU A 144 5.38 -0.51 16.16
C GLU A 144 5.36 0.78 15.32
N ILE A 145 4.18 1.20 14.85
CA ILE A 145 4.02 2.46 14.10
C ILE A 145 4.53 3.63 14.92
N LYS A 146 4.24 3.71 16.23
CA LYS A 146 4.74 4.80 17.09
C LYS A 146 6.27 4.82 17.18
N VAL A 147 6.90 3.65 17.31
CA VAL A 147 8.37 3.56 17.35
C VAL A 147 8.96 4.04 16.03
N ILE A 148 8.47 3.52 14.91
CA ILE A 148 8.96 3.88 13.57
C ILE A 148 8.68 5.37 13.26
N GLN A 149 7.55 5.91 13.70
CA GLN A 149 7.21 7.32 13.55
C GLN A 149 8.20 8.21 14.33
N SER A 150 8.61 7.80 15.53
CA SER A 150 9.63 8.52 16.29
C SER A 150 10.99 8.50 15.60
N GLU A 151 11.37 7.37 14.98
CA GLU A 151 12.58 7.28 14.16
C GLU A 151 12.51 8.21 12.94
N LYS A 152 11.34 8.28 12.29
CA LYS A 152 11.10 9.21 11.18
C LYS A 152 11.31 10.66 11.62
N GLU A 153 10.69 11.08 12.72
CA GLU A 153 10.80 12.44 13.26
C GLU A 153 12.26 12.80 13.57
N ALA A 154 13.04 11.88 14.13
CA ALA A 154 14.46 12.08 14.37
C ALA A 154 15.25 12.28 13.07
N LYS A 155 14.93 11.53 12.00
CA LYS A 155 15.56 11.69 10.68
C LYS A 155 15.16 12.99 9.99
N GLU A 156 13.90 13.39 10.08
CA GLU A 156 13.41 14.66 9.56
C GLU A 156 14.09 15.85 10.26
N ALA A 157 14.27 15.79 11.58
CA ALA A 157 15.06 16.76 12.32
C ALA A 157 16.51 16.80 11.83
N GLY A 158 17.14 15.64 11.59
CA GLY A 158 18.49 15.55 11.03
C GLY A 158 18.64 16.21 9.65
N ILE A 159 17.62 16.08 8.78
CA ILE A 159 17.59 16.71 7.45
C ILE A 159 17.71 18.24 7.54
N THR A 160 17.11 18.88 8.56
CA THR A 160 17.21 20.35 8.71
C THR A 160 18.66 20.82 8.90
N GLY A 161 19.45 20.06 9.66
CA GLY A 161 20.89 20.30 9.83
C GLY A 161 21.67 20.07 8.55
N LEU A 162 21.37 19.00 7.81
CA LEU A 162 22.01 18.70 6.52
C LEU A 162 21.71 19.79 5.48
N ASN A 163 20.49 20.30 5.43
CA ASN A 163 20.12 21.41 4.54
C ASN A 163 20.88 22.69 4.88
N SER A 164 21.00 23.05 6.15
CA SER A 164 21.81 24.20 6.58
C SER A 164 23.29 24.04 6.18
N ALA A 165 23.86 22.84 6.38
CA ALA A 165 25.23 22.54 5.97
C ALA A 165 25.41 22.59 4.45
N ARG A 166 24.41 22.15 3.69
CA ARG A 166 24.38 22.23 2.24
C ARG A 166 24.32 23.68 1.75
N GLU A 167 23.50 24.53 2.37
CA GLU A 167 23.42 25.96 2.05
C GLU A 167 24.75 26.68 2.27
N ALA A 168 25.43 26.39 3.38
CA ALA A 168 26.76 26.92 3.65
C ALA A 168 27.78 26.52 2.55
N LYS A 169 27.75 25.26 2.11
CA LYS A 169 28.59 24.79 1.00
C LYS A 169 28.21 25.44 -0.34
N ALA A 170 26.91 25.60 -0.61
CA ALA A 170 26.43 26.25 -1.84
C ALA A 170 26.87 27.72 -1.93
N ALA A 171 26.94 28.42 -0.80
CA ALA A 171 27.42 29.81 -0.73
C ALA A 171 28.92 29.95 -1.08
N MET A 172 29.71 28.87 -0.99
CA MET A 172 31.12 28.85 -1.38
C MET A 172 31.33 28.58 -2.88
N VAL A 173 30.27 28.16 -3.60
CA VAL A 173 30.32 27.89 -5.03
C VAL A 173 30.08 29.17 -5.82
N ASP A 174 30.87 29.41 -6.86
CA ASP A 174 30.63 30.52 -7.78
C ASP A 174 29.22 30.45 -8.39
N LYS A 175 28.55 31.59 -8.51
CA LYS A 175 27.14 31.68 -8.89
C LYS A 175 26.83 31.00 -10.23
N LEU A 176 27.68 31.18 -11.25
CA LEU A 176 27.48 30.58 -12.57
C LEU A 176 27.57 29.05 -12.49
N TRP A 177 28.50 28.54 -11.71
CA TRP A 177 28.69 27.11 -11.50
C TRP A 177 27.59 26.48 -10.65
N LEU A 178 27.10 27.20 -9.63
CA LEU A 178 25.97 26.79 -8.82
C LEU A 178 24.68 26.66 -9.66
N GLU A 179 24.40 27.64 -10.53
CA GLU A 179 23.24 27.58 -11.43
C GLU A 179 23.28 26.37 -12.38
N ARG A 180 24.47 26.08 -12.94
CA ARG A 180 24.68 24.90 -13.80
C ARG A 180 24.52 23.60 -13.01
N TYR A 181 25.10 23.54 -11.82
CA TYR A 181 24.99 22.41 -10.92
C TYR A 181 23.54 22.11 -10.57
N GLU A 182 22.77 23.11 -10.11
CA GLU A 182 21.37 22.94 -9.71
C GLU A 182 20.49 22.50 -10.89
N LYS A 183 20.76 23.01 -12.10
CA LYS A 183 20.05 22.58 -13.31
C LYS A 183 20.25 21.09 -13.57
N ILE A 184 21.49 20.60 -13.49
CA ILE A 184 21.79 19.18 -13.69
C ILE A 184 21.20 18.35 -12.53
N ARG A 185 21.38 18.79 -11.28
CA ARG A 185 20.90 18.13 -10.07
C ARG A 185 19.40 17.85 -10.16
N LYS A 186 18.60 18.87 -10.46
CA LYS A 186 17.14 18.77 -10.62
C LYS A 186 16.75 17.81 -11.76
N ALA A 187 17.47 17.87 -12.88
CA ALA A 187 17.19 17.02 -14.04
C ALA A 187 17.63 15.55 -13.88
N LYS A 188 18.49 15.26 -12.90
CA LYS A 188 19.19 13.97 -12.77
C LYS A 188 19.07 13.37 -11.36
N SER A 189 17.88 13.53 -10.77
CA SER A 189 17.48 12.93 -9.49
C SER A 189 18.44 13.24 -8.34
N GLY A 190 18.90 14.48 -8.26
CA GLY A 190 19.75 14.95 -7.16
C GLY A 190 21.26 14.74 -7.37
N VAL A 191 21.68 14.15 -8.49
CA VAL A 191 23.10 13.89 -8.79
C VAL A 191 23.56 14.70 -10.00
N ALA A 192 24.28 15.79 -9.76
CA ALA A 192 24.91 16.64 -10.77
C ALA A 192 26.38 16.32 -11.03
N VAL A 193 27.11 15.88 -10.02
CA VAL A 193 28.52 15.49 -10.10
C VAL A 193 28.63 13.97 -9.95
N ALA A 194 29.30 13.31 -10.90
CA ALA A 194 29.46 11.86 -10.91
C ALA A 194 30.94 11.47 -10.96
N SER A 195 31.31 10.47 -10.17
CA SER A 195 32.63 9.83 -10.24
C SER A 195 32.76 8.99 -11.52
N VAL A 196 34.01 8.75 -11.88
CA VAL A 196 34.38 7.85 -12.98
C VAL A 196 35.14 6.66 -12.40
N THR A 197 34.47 5.50 -12.34
CA THR A 197 35.12 4.23 -12.01
C THR A 197 36.00 3.79 -13.18
N ARG A 198 37.25 3.42 -12.91
CA ARG A 198 38.21 2.99 -13.95
C ARG A 198 38.26 1.48 -14.05
N ASP A 199 38.39 0.98 -15.27
CA ASP A 199 38.66 -0.44 -15.52
C ASP A 199 40.17 -0.73 -15.63
N ALA A 200 40.49 -2.02 -15.71
CA ALA A 200 41.87 -2.50 -15.80
C ALA A 200 42.61 -2.06 -17.09
N ARG A 201 41.87 -1.64 -18.12
CA ARG A 201 42.41 -1.21 -19.43
C ARG A 201 42.67 0.30 -19.48
N GLY A 202 42.23 1.03 -18.45
CA GLY A 202 42.41 2.47 -18.34
C GLY A 202 41.24 3.28 -18.88
N ASP A 203 40.20 2.62 -19.41
CA ASP A 203 38.92 3.25 -19.69
C ASP A 203 38.15 3.48 -18.38
N GLY A 204 37.12 4.33 -18.45
CA GLY A 204 36.27 4.66 -17.31
C GLY A 204 34.80 4.38 -17.58
N SER A 205 33.99 4.41 -16.54
CA SER A 205 32.53 4.43 -16.63
C SER A 205 31.97 5.55 -15.77
N CYS A 206 31.02 6.32 -16.30
CA CYS A 206 30.32 7.34 -15.52
C CYS A 206 29.41 6.67 -14.47
N ASP A 207 29.63 6.89 -13.18
CA ASP A 207 28.84 6.21 -12.14
C ASP A 207 27.37 6.67 -12.11
N GLY A 208 27.07 7.83 -12.72
CA GLY A 208 25.70 8.34 -12.82
C GLY A 208 24.86 7.73 -13.94
N CYS A 209 25.44 7.25 -15.04
CA CYS A 209 24.69 6.66 -16.17
C CYS A 209 25.27 5.34 -16.71
N ARG A 210 26.37 4.87 -16.12
CA ARG A 210 27.09 3.64 -16.44
C ARG A 210 27.62 3.53 -17.87
N MET A 211 27.67 4.65 -18.59
CA MET A 211 28.28 4.70 -19.93
C MET A 211 29.79 4.82 -19.86
N ALA A 212 30.45 4.19 -20.84
CA ALA A 212 31.90 4.20 -20.97
C ALA A 212 32.44 5.61 -21.27
N ILE A 213 33.61 5.88 -20.70
CA ILE A 213 34.40 7.11 -20.83
C ILE A 213 35.77 6.69 -21.34
N ARG A 214 36.16 7.25 -22.50
CA ARG A 214 37.44 6.91 -23.15
C ARG A 214 38.63 7.26 -22.26
N ALA A 215 39.69 6.46 -22.27
CA ALA A 215 40.93 6.69 -21.52
C ALA A 215 41.50 8.12 -21.65
N GLN A 216 41.44 8.74 -22.84
CA GLN A 216 41.89 10.13 -23.04
C GLN A 216 41.13 11.14 -22.16
N MET A 217 39.81 10.93 -21.99
CA MET A 217 38.98 11.77 -21.14
C MET A 217 39.31 11.54 -19.67
N VAL A 218 39.53 10.27 -19.26
CA VAL A 218 39.97 9.92 -17.91
C VAL A 218 41.30 10.60 -17.57
N SER A 219 42.27 10.60 -18.50
CA SER A 219 43.55 11.31 -18.32
C SER A 219 43.39 12.82 -18.17
N LYS A 220 42.42 13.44 -18.86
CA LYS A 220 42.11 14.87 -18.70
C LYS A 220 41.52 15.17 -17.32
N LEU A 221 40.54 14.37 -16.89
CA LEU A 221 39.91 14.49 -15.57
C LEU A 221 40.93 14.42 -14.43
N LYS A 222 41.92 13.53 -14.53
CA LYS A 222 43.01 13.41 -13.54
C LYS A 222 43.85 14.67 -13.38
N LYS A 223 44.02 15.45 -14.45
CA LYS A 223 44.81 16.69 -14.41
C LYS A 223 44.06 17.85 -13.73
N LYS A 224 42.73 17.72 -13.52
CA LYS A 224 41.85 18.75 -12.92
C LYS A 224 42.04 20.15 -13.53
N LEU A 225 42.41 20.21 -14.82
CA LEU A 225 42.69 21.46 -15.53
C LEU A 225 41.42 22.15 -16.06
N ALA A 226 40.37 21.36 -16.32
CA ALA A 226 39.09 21.86 -16.76
C ALA A 226 37.93 21.01 -16.21
N ILE A 227 36.75 21.62 -16.06
CA ILE A 227 35.52 20.92 -15.68
C ILE A 227 34.91 20.25 -16.93
N GLU A 228 34.86 18.93 -16.90
CA GLU A 228 34.41 18.10 -18.02
C GLU A 228 33.07 17.43 -17.71
N TYR A 229 32.29 17.18 -18.76
CA TYR A 229 30.93 16.64 -18.63
C TYR A 229 30.80 15.27 -19.30
N CYS A 230 29.91 14.44 -18.77
CA CYS A 230 29.53 13.20 -19.42
C CYS A 230 28.78 13.50 -20.72
N SER A 231 29.28 13.02 -21.85
CA SER A 231 28.63 13.19 -23.15
C SER A 231 27.24 12.55 -23.24
N ASN A 232 26.92 11.58 -22.38
CA ASN A 232 25.64 10.89 -22.37
C ASN A 232 24.61 11.52 -21.42
N CYS A 233 25.01 11.83 -20.18
CA CYS A 233 24.06 12.29 -19.15
C CYS A 233 24.25 13.74 -18.71
N ALA A 234 25.23 14.45 -19.27
CA ALA A 234 25.59 15.84 -18.98
C ALA A 234 25.99 16.14 -17.53
N ARG A 235 26.22 15.11 -16.69
CA ARG A 235 26.78 15.29 -15.34
C ARG A 235 28.22 15.76 -15.41
N ILE A 236 28.60 16.59 -14.44
CA ILE A 236 29.99 16.98 -14.22
C ILE A 236 30.76 15.74 -13.77
N LEU A 237 31.93 15.50 -14.36
CA LEU A 237 32.73 14.32 -14.09
C LEU A 237 33.91 14.66 -13.19
N TYR A 238 34.22 13.74 -12.28
CA TYR A 238 35.49 13.74 -11.56
C TYR A 238 36.02 12.31 -11.45
N VAL A 239 37.32 12.16 -11.28
CA VAL A 239 37.92 10.87 -10.93
C VAL A 239 38.03 10.85 -9.40
N SER A 240 37.36 9.89 -8.76
CA SER A 240 37.58 9.60 -7.35
C SER A 240 39.01 9.10 -7.17
N GLU A 241 39.71 9.61 -6.16
CA GLU A 241 41.04 9.13 -5.78
C GLU A 241 41.02 7.65 -5.37
#